data_AF-A0A3M2AAA9-F1
#
_entry.id   AF-A0A3M2AAA9-F1
#
_cell.length_a   1.000
_cell.length_b   1.000
_cell.length_c   1.000
_cell.angle_alpha   90.00
_cell.angle_beta   90.00
_cell.angle_gamma   90.00
#
_symmetry.space_group_name_H-M   'P 1'
#
loop_
_entity.id
_entity.type
_entity.pdbx_description
1 polymer ?
#
loop_
_entity_poly.entity_id
_entity_poly.type
_entity_poly.pdbx_seq_one_letter_code
_entity_poly.pdbx_strand_id
1 'polypeptide(L)'
;GYTTNTPLELVLADNFLLATHYNGEPLTPDHGYPLRAVVGSFPDRSEEKTAYFWKGGKWLRALEFRSDDQPGFWERAGYHNEADPWKEERFSGGSWF
;
A
#
# COMPACT_ATOMS: atom_id res chain seq x y z
N GLY A 1 -1.81 1.11 -16.84
CA GLY A 1 -1.05 1.79 -15.79
C GLY A 1 -0.88 0.85 -14.61
N TYR A 2 0.00 1.19 -13.66
CA TYR A 2 0.09 0.48 -12.38
C TYR A 2 -1.13 0.83 -11.52
N THR A 3 -1.77 -0.16 -10.91
CA THR A 3 -2.83 0.01 -9.93
C THR A 3 -2.54 -0.87 -8.72
N THR A 4 -3.00 -0.44 -7.56
CA THR A 4 -3.01 -1.25 -6.33
C THR A 4 -4.32 -0.96 -5.63
N ASN A 5 -4.92 -1.99 -5.04
CA ASN A 5 -6.09 -1.88 -4.20
C ASN A 5 -5.67 -1.83 -2.75
N THR A 6 -6.34 -1.02 -1.95
CA THR A 6 -6.05 -0.89 -0.53
C THR A 6 -7.36 -0.78 0.23
N PRO A 7 -7.58 -1.57 1.29
CA PRO A 7 -8.77 -1.44 2.13
C PRO A 7 -8.94 -0.03 2.65
N LEU A 8 -10.17 0.50 2.63
CA LEU A 8 -10.45 1.87 3.08
C LEU A 8 -10.02 2.11 4.52
N GLU A 9 -10.20 1.13 5.40
CA GLU A 9 -9.77 1.18 6.79
C GLU A 9 -8.26 1.37 6.97
N LEU A 10 -7.43 0.83 6.05
CA LEU A 10 -5.99 1.06 6.07
C LEU A 10 -5.66 2.48 5.59
N VAL A 11 -6.36 2.98 4.58
CA VAL A 11 -6.15 4.34 4.05
C VAL A 11 -6.54 5.42 5.07
N LEU A 12 -7.51 5.13 5.94
CA LEU A 12 -7.99 6.02 6.99
C LEU A 12 -7.22 5.90 8.31
N ALA A 13 -6.28 4.96 8.43
CA ALA A 13 -5.49 4.77 9.65
C ALA A 13 -4.43 5.87 9.82
N ASP A 14 -4.06 6.13 11.08
CA ASP A 14 -3.06 7.14 11.46
C ASP A 14 -1.67 6.87 10.82
N ASN A 15 -1.40 5.62 10.45
CA ASN A 15 -0.15 5.17 9.86
C ASN A 15 -0.11 5.27 8.31
N PHE A 16 -1.15 5.83 7.68
CA PHE A 16 -1.21 6.02 6.24
C PHE A 16 -0.97 7.48 5.83
N LEU A 17 -0.15 7.70 4.80
CA LEU A 17 0.20 9.04 4.34
C LEU A 17 0.13 9.16 2.82
N LEU A 18 -0.38 10.30 2.37
CA LEU A 18 -0.15 10.80 1.01
C LEU A 18 1.03 11.77 1.05
N ALA A 19 2.22 11.24 0.76
CA ALA A 19 3.48 11.96 0.89
C ALA A 19 3.82 12.75 -0.39
N THR A 20 4.19 14.01 -0.20
CA THR A 20 4.78 14.89 -1.23
C THR A 20 6.26 15.18 -0.99
N HIS A 21 6.75 14.93 0.23
CA HIS A 21 8.11 15.22 0.67
C HIS A 21 8.71 14.05 1.46
N TYR A 22 10.04 14.01 1.49
CA TYR A 22 10.84 13.12 2.34
C TYR A 22 12.05 13.90 2.88
N ASN A 23 12.25 13.88 4.20
CA ASN A 23 13.28 14.68 4.89
C ASN A 23 13.24 16.18 4.55
N GLY A 24 12.04 16.75 4.46
CA GLY A 24 11.84 18.17 4.15
C GLY A 24 11.96 18.55 2.67
N GLU A 25 12.45 17.64 1.83
CA GLU A 25 12.62 17.88 0.39
C GLU A 25 11.49 17.24 -0.42
N PRO A 26 11.09 17.80 -1.57
CA PRO A 26 10.14 17.15 -2.47
C PRO A 26 10.60 15.74 -2.86
N LEU A 27 9.66 14.82 -3.06
CA LEU A 27 10.00 13.47 -3.54
C LEU A 27 10.79 13.56 -4.85
N THR A 28 11.79 12.70 -4.99
CA THR A 28 12.43 12.48 -6.30
C THR A 28 11.51 11.65 -7.20
N PRO A 29 11.71 11.65 -8.53
CA PRO A 29 10.95 10.80 -9.44
C PRO A 29 10.96 9.32 -9.01
N ASP A 30 12.10 8.76 -8.62
CA ASP A 30 12.21 7.36 -8.19
C ASP A 30 11.44 7.04 -6.91
N HIS A 31 11.27 8.05 -6.04
CA HIS A 31 10.50 7.97 -4.81
C HIS A 31 9.00 8.27 -4.98
N GLY A 32 8.54 8.54 -6.20
CA GLY A 32 7.12 8.67 -6.49
C GLY A 32 6.60 10.10 -6.68
N TYR A 33 7.47 11.06 -7.00
CA TYR A 33 7.05 12.43 -7.34
C TYR A 33 5.87 12.46 -8.34
N PRO A 34 4.87 13.34 -8.19
CA PRO A 34 4.75 14.37 -7.14
C PRO A 34 4.05 13.87 -5.86
N LEU A 35 3.48 12.67 -5.88
CA LEU A 35 2.63 12.16 -4.82
C LEU A 35 2.73 10.64 -4.71
N ARG A 36 2.93 10.16 -3.49
CA ARG A 36 3.02 8.73 -3.18
C ARG A 36 2.10 8.38 -2.01
N ALA A 37 1.44 7.23 -2.09
CA ALA A 37 0.84 6.59 -0.93
C ALA A 37 1.90 5.84 -0.13
N VAL A 38 1.88 5.97 1.20
CA VAL A 38 2.81 5.33 2.12
C VAL A 38 2.02 4.68 3.24
N VAL A 39 2.30 3.40 3.47
CA VAL A 39 1.80 2.64 4.63
C VAL A 39 2.97 2.49 5.59
N GLY A 40 2.79 2.92 6.83
CA GLY A 40 3.74 2.77 7.92
C GLY A 40 3.32 1.71 8.94
N SER A 41 4.17 1.54 9.95
CA SER A 41 3.86 0.78 11.17
C SER A 41 4.48 1.54 12.34
N PHE A 42 3.70 1.76 13.40
CA PHE A 42 4.19 2.37 14.63
C PHE A 42 4.56 1.27 15.64
N PRO A 43 5.80 1.24 16.18
CA PRO A 43 6.23 0.20 17.12
C PRO A 43 5.39 0.12 18.40
N ASP A 44 4.87 1.27 18.86
CA ASP A 44 4.06 1.43 20.06
C ASP A 44 2.55 1.25 19.82
N ARG A 45 2.13 1.03 18.56
CA ARG A 45 0.72 0.85 18.17
C ARG A 45 0.54 -0.35 17.24
N SER A 46 0.96 -1.53 17.71
CA SER A 46 0.91 -2.78 16.93
C SER A 46 -0.50 -3.25 16.56
N GLU A 47 -1.54 -2.65 17.13
CA GLU A 47 -2.93 -3.03 16.86
C GLU A 47 -3.52 -2.29 15.65
N GLU A 48 -2.87 -1.22 15.19
CA GLU A 48 -3.27 -0.55 13.95
C GLU A 48 -3.03 -1.48 12.76
N LYS A 49 -4.03 -1.59 11.88
CA LYS A 49 -3.89 -2.34 10.63
C LYS A 49 -2.70 -1.79 9.85
N THR A 50 -1.85 -2.69 9.35
CA THR A 50 -0.72 -2.33 8.51
C THR A 50 -0.63 -3.29 7.32
N ALA A 51 0.16 -2.92 6.33
CA ALA A 51 0.45 -3.75 5.18
C ALA A 51 1.88 -3.50 4.72
N TYR A 52 2.41 -4.41 3.91
CA TYR A 52 3.70 -4.21 3.29
C TYR A 52 3.76 -2.88 2.52
N PHE A 53 4.92 -2.24 2.59
CA PHE A 53 5.20 -0.94 1.98
C PHE A 53 4.86 -0.83 0.48
N TRP A 54 4.84 -1.95 -0.25
CA TRP A 54 4.51 -1.97 -1.68
C TRP A 54 3.03 -1.71 -1.99
N LYS A 55 2.13 -1.85 -1.01
CA LYS A 55 0.73 -1.37 -1.10
C LYS A 55 0.64 0.16 -1.17
N GLY A 56 1.68 0.86 -0.70
CA GLY A 56 1.88 2.29 -0.92
C GLY A 56 2.38 2.59 -2.34
N GLY A 57 1.44 2.81 -3.26
CA GLY A 57 1.72 3.07 -4.68
C GLY A 57 2.48 4.38 -4.94
N LYS A 58 3.48 4.31 -5.83
CA LYS A 58 4.22 5.48 -6.35
C LYS A 58 3.48 6.14 -7.52
N TRP A 59 3.75 7.42 -7.74
CA TRP A 59 3.25 8.20 -8.88
C TRP A 59 1.72 8.28 -8.92
N LEU A 60 1.11 8.58 -7.78
CA LEU A 60 -0.35 8.59 -7.63
C LEU A 60 -0.98 9.63 -8.57
N ARG A 61 -1.94 9.20 -9.40
CA ARG A 61 -2.65 10.05 -10.38
C ARG A 61 -4.15 10.15 -10.13
N ALA A 62 -4.74 9.14 -9.52
CA ALA A 62 -6.17 9.06 -9.24
C ALA A 62 -6.40 8.14 -8.04
N LEU A 63 -7.52 8.37 -7.36
CA LEU A 63 -8.09 7.49 -6.34
C LEU A 63 -9.50 7.15 -6.79
N GLU A 64 -9.85 5.86 -6.79
CA GLU A 64 -11.17 5.35 -7.10
C GLU A 64 -11.70 4.63 -5.86
N PHE A 65 -12.84 5.08 -5.34
CA PHE A 65 -13.50 4.43 -4.22
C PHE A 65 -14.51 3.43 -4.75
N ARG A 66 -14.46 2.21 -4.22
CA ARG A 66 -15.32 1.10 -4.64
C ARG A 66 -15.90 0.39 -3.42
N SER A 67 -17.09 -0.18 -3.59
CA SER A 67 -17.74 -1.03 -2.58
C SER A 67 -17.27 -2.49 -2.64
N ASP A 68 -16.66 -2.88 -3.75
CA ASP A 68 -16.11 -4.20 -4.03
C ASP A 68 -14.59 -4.13 -4.18
N ASP A 69 -13.93 -5.21 -3.81
CA ASP A 69 -12.49 -5.33 -4.00
C ASP A 69 -12.16 -5.62 -5.48
N GLN A 70 -11.18 -4.89 -6.00
CA GLN A 70 -10.69 -5.07 -7.37
C GLN A 70 -9.16 -5.26 -7.35
N PRO A 71 -8.65 -6.50 -7.55
CA PRO A 71 -7.22 -6.78 -7.49
C PRO A 71 -6.38 -5.87 -8.39
N GLY A 72 -5.33 -5.29 -7.81
CA GLY A 72 -4.34 -4.47 -8.49
C GLY A 72 -3.34 -5.27 -9.32
N PHE A 73 -2.25 -4.62 -9.71
CA PHE A 73 -1.21 -5.22 -10.55
C PHE A 73 -0.55 -6.42 -9.87
N TRP A 74 -0.13 -6.27 -8.62
CA TRP A 74 0.60 -7.30 -7.88
C TRP A 74 -0.32 -8.42 -7.39
N GLU A 75 -1.54 -8.10 -7.00
CA GLU A 75 -2.52 -9.07 -6.53
C GLU A 75 -2.90 -10.04 -7.65
N ARG A 76 -3.05 -9.52 -8.88
CA ARG A 76 -3.21 -10.38 -10.08
C ARG A 76 -1.97 -11.20 -10.42
N ALA A 77 -0.80 -10.83 -9.90
CA ALA A 77 0.46 -11.56 -10.04
C ALA A 77 0.72 -12.53 -8.87
N GLY A 78 -0.27 -12.80 -8.02
CA GLY A 78 -0.19 -13.78 -6.93
C GLY A 78 0.30 -13.20 -5.60
N TYR A 79 0.35 -11.88 -5.45
CA TYR A 79 0.60 -11.23 -4.15
C TYR A 79 -0.66 -11.23 -3.29
N HIS A 80 -0.47 -11.25 -1.97
CA HIS A 80 -1.61 -11.24 -1.04
C HIS A 80 -2.36 -9.92 -1.11
N ASN A 81 -3.68 -9.98 -0.92
CA ASN A 81 -4.55 -8.83 -1.02
C ASN A 81 -4.35 -7.84 0.14
N GLU A 82 -4.32 -8.37 1.36
CA GLU A 82 -4.14 -7.59 2.60
C GLU A 82 -2.67 -7.25 2.87
N ALA A 83 -1.76 -8.13 2.45
CA ALA A 83 -0.33 -7.94 2.55
C ALA A 83 0.19 -7.66 3.98
N ASP A 84 -0.39 -8.29 5.01
CA ASP A 84 0.03 -8.13 6.40
C ASP A 84 1.45 -8.70 6.65
N PRO A 85 2.43 -7.87 7.02
CA PRO A 85 3.81 -8.32 7.24
C PRO A 85 3.96 -9.23 8.46
N TRP A 86 3.10 -9.11 9.47
CA TRP A 86 3.18 -9.89 10.70
C TRP A 86 2.59 -11.29 10.55
N LYS A 87 1.70 -11.47 9.59
CA LYS A 87 1.14 -12.76 9.19
C LYS A 87 1.88 -13.40 8.01
N GLU A 88 3.00 -12.81 7.58
CA GLU A 88 3.80 -13.25 6.43
C GLU A 88 3.00 -13.36 5.11
N GLU A 89 2.01 -12.48 4.94
CA GLU A 89 1.10 -12.47 3.80
C GLU A 89 1.76 -11.84 2.56
N ARG A 90 2.85 -12.42 2.07
CA ARG A 90 3.51 -11.92 0.86
C ARG A 90 2.77 -12.34 -0.41
N PHE A 91 2.31 -13.59 -0.44
CA PHE A 91 1.66 -14.20 -1.59
C PHE A 91 0.24 -14.64 -1.24
N SER A 92 -0.68 -14.57 -2.20
CA SER A 92 -2.00 -15.19 -2.08
C SER A 92 -1.76 -16.69 -2.06
N GLY A 93 -1.96 -17.35 -0.91
CA GLY A 93 -1.66 -18.76 -0.71
C GLY A 93 -2.20 -19.63 -1.84
N GLY A 94 -1.30 -20.01 -2.75
CA GLY A 94 -1.54 -20.82 -3.91
C GLY A 94 -0.26 -21.61 -4.16
N SER A 95 -0.32 -22.93 -3.97
CA SER A 95 0.74 -23.84 -4.39
C SER A 95 1.01 -23.59 -5.86
N TRP A 96 2.19 -23.05 -6.18
CA TRP A 96 2.77 -23.12 -7.52
C TRP A 96 3.64 -24.38 -7.67
N PHE A 97 3.21 -25.47 -7.01
CA PHE A 97 3.55 -26.85 -7.30
C PHE A 97 2.26 -27.62 -7.58
#